data_AF-A0A852TWU7-F1
#
_entry.id   AF-A0A852TWU7-F1
#
_cell.length_a   1.000
_cell.length_b   1.000
_cell.length_c   1.000
_cell.angle_alpha   90.00
_cell.angle_beta   90.00
_cell.angle_gamma   90.00
#
_symmetry.space_group_name_H-M   'P 1'
#
loop_
_entity.id
_entity.type
_entity.pdbx_description
1 polymer ?
#
loop_
_entity_poly.entity_id
_entity_poly.type
_entity_poly.pdbx_seq_one_letter_code
_entity_poly.pdbx_strand_id
1 'polypeptide(L)'
;MGNAPATPAARRFPPWLLIAVGAAVIAATYLYLVVWRPESLVGGAGVGPAALIALVGYLLGSVLIIAGAMVRMPTSTVTLLPIAIAINIVAGQINNMVGLPLYLDSIGTVLVGVLAGPAAGAATGALSNVIWGISISPASLPFSTTQVVIGLLAGLFARYGWTRRILTAVIAGAVTGVAAAVVSGPISAFVFGGANASAGRSAIVAIFQALGIDTLGAAILQGLTVDPLDKAIAFLVAIVILRALPMRFSQRFPFARTHSVFSPRTRSVLRGGARPAEGEGVLASPDPRSQGAGATRGDARDADGPAEGGRS
;
A
#
# COMPACT_ATOMS: atom_id res chain seq x y z
N MET A 1 48.86 -5.26 -21.06
CA MET A 1 47.94 -4.81 -19.99
C MET A 1 46.75 -5.76 -20.00
N GLY A 2 46.63 -6.61 -18.96
CA GLY A 2 45.63 -7.67 -18.90
C GLY A 2 44.23 -7.13 -18.63
N ASN A 3 43.25 -7.61 -19.39
CA ASN A 3 41.84 -7.35 -19.14
C ASN A 3 41.42 -7.99 -17.81
N ALA A 4 41.00 -7.17 -16.85
CA ALA A 4 40.39 -7.66 -15.63
C ALA A 4 39.10 -8.43 -15.97
N PRO A 5 38.85 -9.60 -15.36
CA PRO A 5 37.61 -10.33 -15.58
C PRO A 5 36.43 -9.51 -15.05
N ALA A 6 35.41 -9.32 -15.90
CA ALA A 6 34.15 -8.73 -15.50
C ALA A 6 33.58 -9.51 -14.30
N THR A 7 33.40 -8.84 -13.17
CA THR A 7 32.79 -9.41 -11.98
C THR A 7 31.37 -9.89 -12.37
N PRO A 8 30.99 -11.15 -12.09
CA PRO A 8 29.66 -11.62 -12.44
C PRO A 8 28.65 -10.77 -11.69
N ALA A 9 27.79 -10.06 -12.43
CA ALA A 9 26.70 -9.29 -11.85
C ALA A 9 25.88 -10.22 -10.96
N ALA A 10 25.94 -10.01 -9.64
CA ALA A 10 25.19 -10.80 -8.67
C ALA A 10 23.71 -10.78 -9.09
N ARG A 11 23.14 -11.94 -9.43
CA ARG A 11 21.73 -12.08 -9.79
C ARG A 11 20.88 -11.66 -8.59
N ARG A 12 20.53 -10.36 -8.51
CA ARG A 12 19.57 -9.88 -7.52
C ARG A 12 18.22 -10.47 -7.89
N PHE A 13 17.71 -11.37 -7.04
CA PHE A 13 16.38 -11.94 -7.20
C PHE A 13 15.34 -10.82 -7.37
N PRO A 14 14.33 -11.01 -8.23
CA PRO A 14 13.36 -9.96 -8.45
C PRO A 14 12.51 -9.77 -7.17
N PRO A 15 12.31 -8.53 -6.69
CA PRO A 15 11.63 -8.26 -5.41
C PRO A 15 10.22 -8.86 -5.25
N TRP A 16 9.50 -9.13 -6.34
CA TRP A 16 8.20 -9.80 -6.27
C TRP A 16 8.31 -11.25 -5.78
N LEU A 17 9.46 -11.90 -5.99
CA LEU A 17 9.72 -13.25 -5.50
C LEU A 17 9.74 -13.28 -3.98
N LEU A 18 10.35 -12.28 -3.32
CA LEU A 18 10.35 -12.17 -1.86
C LEU A 18 8.92 -12.04 -1.30
N ILE A 19 8.09 -11.23 -1.97
CA ILE A 19 6.67 -11.09 -1.60
C ILE A 19 5.93 -12.42 -1.76
N ALA A 20 6.14 -13.11 -2.89
CA ALA A 20 5.49 -14.39 -3.16
C ALA A 20 5.91 -15.48 -2.16
N VAL A 21 7.21 -15.58 -1.85
CA VAL A 21 7.73 -16.52 -0.86
C VAL A 21 7.20 -16.18 0.53
N GLY A 22 7.22 -14.91 0.93
CA GLY A 22 6.68 -14.49 2.22
C GLY A 22 5.18 -14.79 2.37
N ALA A 23 4.40 -14.56 1.32
CA ALA A 23 2.98 -14.92 1.28
C ALA A 23 2.76 -16.43 1.35
N ALA A 24 3.59 -17.23 0.67
CA ALA A 24 3.54 -18.68 0.74
C ALA A 24 3.87 -19.20 2.14
N VAL A 25 4.88 -18.63 2.82
CA VAL A 25 5.21 -18.97 4.21
C VAL A 25 4.04 -18.68 5.14
N ILE A 26 3.40 -17.52 5.02
CA ILE A 26 2.20 -17.16 5.78
C ILE A 26 1.07 -18.15 5.53
N ALA A 27 0.76 -18.46 4.27
CA ALA A 27 -0.32 -19.37 3.91
C ALA A 27 -0.04 -20.81 4.39
N ALA A 28 1.18 -21.30 4.27
CA ALA A 28 1.58 -22.61 4.77
C ALA A 28 1.47 -22.70 6.29
N THR A 29 1.94 -21.67 7.01
CA THR A 29 1.81 -21.57 8.47
C THR A 29 0.34 -21.57 8.89
N TYR A 30 -0.48 -20.78 8.19
CA TYR A 30 -1.92 -20.70 8.44
C TYR A 30 -2.62 -22.06 8.25
N LEU A 31 -2.40 -22.71 7.11
CA LEU A 31 -3.01 -24.00 6.78
C LEU A 31 -2.61 -25.08 7.78
N TYR A 32 -1.33 -25.11 8.18
CA TYR A 32 -0.86 -26.02 9.20
C TYR A 32 -1.60 -25.84 10.53
N LEU A 33 -1.71 -24.60 11.02
CA LEU A 33 -2.37 -24.32 12.31
C LEU A 33 -3.87 -24.61 12.28
N VAL A 34 -4.56 -24.28 11.17
CA VAL A 34 -6.01 -24.41 11.07
C VAL A 34 -6.46 -25.84 10.77
N VAL A 35 -5.73 -26.56 9.91
CA VAL A 35 -6.12 -27.91 9.47
C VAL A 35 -5.62 -28.98 10.43
N TRP A 36 -4.35 -28.91 10.86
CA TRP A 36 -3.77 -29.94 11.74
C TRP A 36 -4.01 -29.69 13.23
N ARG A 37 -4.44 -28.48 13.62
CA ARG A 37 -4.74 -28.08 15.00
C ARG A 37 -3.77 -28.71 16.02
N PRO A 38 -2.44 -28.54 15.84
CA PRO A 38 -1.47 -29.17 16.72
C PRO A 38 -1.77 -28.77 18.16
N GLU A 39 -1.79 -29.75 19.07
CA GLU A 39 -2.04 -29.46 20.47
C GLU A 39 -0.99 -28.48 20.99
N SER A 40 -1.43 -27.25 21.27
CA SER A 40 -0.65 -26.34 22.09
C SER A 40 -0.63 -26.97 23.47
N LEU A 41 0.55 -27.35 23.96
CA LEU A 41 0.77 -27.81 25.34
C LEU A 41 0.35 -26.69 26.31
N VAL A 42 -0.95 -26.54 26.57
CA VAL A 42 -1.52 -25.57 27.52
C VAL A 42 -1.44 -26.12 28.96
N GLY A 43 -0.80 -27.27 29.15
CA GLY A 43 -0.56 -27.89 30.46
C GLY A 43 0.65 -27.38 31.26
N GLY A 44 1.34 -26.30 30.86
CA GLY A 44 2.42 -25.76 31.69
C GLY A 44 3.19 -24.60 31.06
N ALA A 45 3.03 -23.41 31.65
CA ALA A 45 3.93 -22.23 31.71
C ALA A 45 4.89 -21.88 30.54
N GLY A 46 4.70 -22.41 29.33
CA GLY A 46 5.62 -22.28 28.20
C GLY A 46 4.90 -22.10 26.87
N VAL A 47 5.60 -21.50 25.91
CA VAL A 47 5.12 -21.29 24.55
C VAL A 47 5.15 -22.65 23.83
N GLY A 48 3.99 -23.25 23.61
CA GLY A 48 3.88 -24.55 22.95
C GLY A 48 4.42 -24.55 21.51
N PRO A 49 4.74 -25.72 20.91
CA PRO A 49 5.28 -25.82 19.55
C PRO A 49 4.44 -25.11 18.50
N ALA A 50 3.10 -25.19 18.61
CA ALA A 50 2.17 -24.49 17.72
C ALA A 50 2.34 -22.97 17.76
N ALA A 51 2.53 -22.40 18.96
CA ALA A 51 2.75 -20.97 19.14
C ALA A 51 4.09 -20.52 18.57
N LEU A 52 5.15 -21.32 18.73
CA LEU A 52 6.46 -21.05 18.13
C LEU A 52 6.40 -21.09 16.59
N ILE A 53 5.72 -22.10 16.03
CA ILE A 53 5.52 -22.21 14.58
C ILE A 53 4.75 -21.00 14.05
N ALA A 54 3.66 -20.60 14.74
CA ALA A 54 2.91 -19.40 14.39
C ALA A 54 3.80 -18.15 14.41
N LEU A 55 4.55 -17.95 15.51
CA LEU A 55 5.41 -16.80 15.68
C LEU A 55 6.49 -16.72 14.58
N VAL A 56 7.24 -17.81 14.37
CA VAL A 56 8.32 -17.85 13.40
C VAL A 56 7.78 -17.73 11.97
N GLY A 57 6.74 -18.48 11.62
CA GLY A 57 6.16 -18.48 10.28
C GLY A 57 5.60 -17.11 9.89
N TYR A 58 4.77 -16.51 10.74
CA TYR A 58 4.17 -15.20 10.47
C TYR A 58 5.21 -14.07 10.46
N LEU A 59 6.19 -14.08 11.37
CA LEU A 59 7.25 -13.07 11.36
C LEU A 59 8.15 -13.20 10.13
N LEU A 60 8.60 -14.41 9.81
CA LEU A 60 9.46 -14.65 8.65
C LEU A 60 8.74 -14.21 7.36
N GLY A 61 7.49 -14.60 7.18
CA GLY A 61 6.69 -14.20 6.02
C GLY A 61 6.50 -12.68 5.94
N SER A 62 6.25 -12.02 7.06
CA SER A 62 6.10 -10.56 7.12
C SER A 62 7.39 -9.84 6.77
N VAL A 63 8.54 -10.28 7.30
CA VAL A 63 9.86 -9.72 6.99
C VAL A 63 10.20 -9.85 5.50
N LEU A 64 9.91 -11.01 4.90
CA LEU A 64 10.11 -11.22 3.46
C LEU A 64 9.26 -10.28 2.60
N ILE A 65 7.99 -10.07 2.99
CA ILE A 65 7.10 -9.14 2.29
C ILE A 65 7.58 -7.69 2.45
N ILE A 66 7.99 -7.27 3.65
CA ILE A 66 8.56 -5.93 3.87
C ILE A 66 9.80 -5.74 2.99
N ALA A 67 10.73 -6.70 3.01
CA ALA A 67 11.98 -6.62 2.24
C ALA A 67 11.69 -6.50 0.73
N GLY A 68 10.77 -7.30 0.20
CA GLY A 68 10.38 -7.22 -1.21
C GLY A 68 9.64 -5.92 -1.57
N ALA A 69 8.79 -5.42 -0.66
CA ALA A 69 7.99 -4.22 -0.89
C ALA A 69 8.85 -2.93 -0.86
N MET A 70 9.76 -2.81 0.11
CA MET A 70 10.53 -1.59 0.37
C MET A 70 11.49 -1.23 -0.78
N VAL A 71 12.06 -2.22 -1.46
CA VAL A 71 13.06 -2.03 -2.54
C VAL A 71 12.53 -1.22 -3.73
N ARG A 72 11.20 -1.10 -3.89
CA ARG A 72 10.57 -0.46 -5.05
C ARG A 72 9.84 0.85 -4.73
N MET A 73 9.97 1.38 -3.51
CA MET A 73 9.18 2.52 -3.08
C MET A 73 9.82 3.86 -3.49
N PRO A 74 9.04 4.80 -4.06
CA PRO A 74 9.53 6.16 -4.29
C PRO A 74 9.69 6.89 -2.95
N THR A 75 10.60 7.87 -2.90
CA THR A 75 10.90 8.65 -1.69
C THR A 75 9.66 9.25 -1.04
N SER A 76 8.69 9.73 -1.84
CA SER A 76 7.42 10.27 -1.35
C SER A 76 6.59 9.28 -0.53
N THR A 77 6.69 7.98 -0.85
CA THR A 77 6.04 6.91 -0.09
C THR A 77 6.78 6.68 1.22
N VAL A 78 8.10 6.54 1.18
CA VAL A 78 8.93 6.30 2.37
C VAL A 78 8.77 7.42 3.40
N THR A 79 8.64 8.67 2.97
CA THR A 79 8.41 9.81 3.88
C THR A 79 7.05 9.80 4.57
N LEU A 80 6.05 9.09 4.04
CA LEU A 80 4.71 8.99 4.63
C LEU A 80 4.64 7.90 5.71
N LEU A 81 5.49 6.88 5.62
CA LEU A 81 5.48 5.72 6.52
C LEU A 81 5.55 6.12 8.00
N PRO A 82 6.48 6.98 8.46
CA PRO A 82 6.58 7.33 9.88
C PRO A 82 5.29 7.94 10.44
N ILE A 83 4.64 8.81 9.67
CA ILE A 83 3.38 9.45 10.08
C ILE A 83 2.27 8.41 10.17
N ALA A 84 2.16 7.53 9.17
CA ALA A 84 1.16 6.47 9.16
C ALA A 84 1.35 5.47 10.32
N ILE A 85 2.59 5.09 10.60
CA ILE A 85 2.96 4.23 11.72
C ILE A 85 2.60 4.89 13.06
N ALA A 86 2.93 6.18 13.22
CA ALA A 86 2.58 6.92 14.44
C ALA A 86 1.06 6.96 14.67
N ILE A 87 0.27 7.23 13.63
CA ILE A 87 -1.20 7.21 13.71
C ILE A 87 -1.71 5.84 14.19
N ASN A 88 -1.21 4.76 13.59
CA ASN A 88 -1.59 3.40 13.95
C ASN A 88 -1.29 3.09 15.42
N ILE A 89 -0.07 3.37 15.88
CA ILE A 89 0.36 3.08 17.24
C ILE A 89 -0.44 3.90 18.25
N VAL A 90 -0.60 5.21 18.01
CA VAL A 90 -1.34 6.09 18.93
C VAL A 90 -2.81 5.68 19.04
N ALA A 91 -3.49 5.48 17.91
CA ALA A 91 -4.90 5.06 17.90
C ALA A 91 -5.08 3.69 18.56
N GLY A 92 -4.19 2.73 18.25
CA GLY A 92 -4.20 1.40 18.85
C GLY A 92 -3.95 1.42 20.36
N GLN A 93 -3.04 2.27 20.84
CA GLN A 93 -2.76 2.45 22.27
C GLN A 93 -3.96 3.04 23.01
N ILE A 94 -4.56 4.11 22.48
CA ILE A 94 -5.76 4.72 23.08
C ILE A 94 -6.86 3.66 23.21
N ASN A 95 -7.10 2.89 22.16
CA ASN A 95 -8.09 1.83 22.16
C ASN A 95 -7.80 0.74 23.22
N ASN A 96 -6.54 0.30 23.33
CA ASN A 96 -6.13 -0.69 24.34
C ASN A 96 -6.30 -0.16 25.77
N MET A 97 -6.02 1.12 26.02
CA MET A 97 -6.17 1.76 27.33
C MET A 97 -7.63 1.94 27.73
N VAL A 98 -8.50 2.32 26.78
CA VAL A 98 -9.95 2.49 27.03
C VAL A 98 -10.65 1.13 27.16
N GLY A 99 -10.06 0.07 26.61
CA GLY A 99 -10.62 -1.29 26.66
C GLY A 99 -11.73 -1.53 25.63
N LEU A 100 -11.80 -0.71 24.58
CA LEU A 100 -12.79 -0.84 23.51
C LEU A 100 -12.65 -2.19 22.78
N PRO A 101 -13.76 -2.80 22.33
CA PRO A 101 -13.73 -4.01 21.51
C PRO A 101 -13.43 -3.67 20.03
N LEU A 102 -12.46 -2.78 19.77
CA LEU A 102 -11.96 -2.41 18.44
C LEU A 102 -10.43 -2.49 18.43
N TYR A 103 -9.78 -2.13 17.32
CA TYR A 103 -8.32 -2.03 17.21
C TYR A 103 -7.88 -0.62 16.82
N LEU A 104 -8.47 -0.05 15.76
CA LEU A 104 -8.18 1.27 15.18
C LEU A 104 -6.70 1.49 14.79
N ASP A 105 -5.95 0.40 14.66
CA ASP A 105 -4.49 0.37 14.44
C ASP A 105 -4.08 0.26 12.96
N SER A 106 -5.02 0.47 12.04
CA SER A 106 -4.79 0.32 10.60
C SER A 106 -5.13 1.56 9.79
N ILE A 107 -5.48 2.69 10.42
CA ILE A 107 -5.85 3.92 9.70
C ILE A 107 -4.69 4.37 8.79
N GLY A 108 -3.47 4.45 9.32
CA GLY A 108 -2.26 4.75 8.57
C GLY A 108 -1.94 3.70 7.50
N THR A 109 -2.14 2.42 7.82
CA THR A 109 -1.94 1.30 6.87
C THR A 109 -2.84 1.47 5.65
N VAL A 110 -4.12 1.77 5.87
CA VAL A 110 -5.10 2.01 4.80
C VAL A 110 -4.75 3.29 4.05
N LEU A 111 -4.41 4.38 4.73
CA LEU A 111 -3.98 5.64 4.11
C LEU A 111 -2.85 5.43 3.09
N VAL A 112 -1.79 4.73 3.49
CA VAL A 112 -0.65 4.45 2.60
C VAL A 112 -1.03 3.46 1.51
N GLY A 113 -1.80 2.42 1.82
CA GLY A 113 -2.29 1.47 0.81
C GLY A 113 -3.08 2.15 -0.30
N VAL A 114 -3.97 3.07 0.08
CA VAL A 114 -4.83 3.81 -0.86
C VAL A 114 -4.01 4.80 -1.71
N LEU A 115 -3.02 5.49 -1.14
CA LEU A 115 -2.21 6.48 -1.86
C LEU A 115 -1.07 5.89 -2.69
N ALA A 116 -0.34 4.94 -2.13
CA ALA A 116 0.92 4.43 -2.66
C ALA A 116 0.83 2.98 -3.16
N GLY A 117 -0.30 2.30 -2.95
CA GLY A 117 -0.62 1.00 -3.50
C GLY A 117 -0.39 -0.18 -2.54
N PRO A 118 -0.71 -1.42 -2.98
CA PRO A 118 -0.76 -2.59 -2.13
C PRO A 118 0.53 -2.86 -1.36
N ALA A 119 1.68 -2.84 -2.05
CA ALA A 119 2.98 -3.11 -1.44
C ALA A 119 3.36 -2.06 -0.38
N ALA A 120 3.02 -0.79 -0.61
CA ALA A 120 3.28 0.29 0.33
C ALA A 120 2.41 0.17 1.59
N GLY A 121 1.11 -0.12 1.42
CA GLY A 121 0.21 -0.40 2.54
C GLY A 121 0.68 -1.59 3.36
N ALA A 122 1.02 -2.70 2.69
CA ALA A 122 1.51 -3.92 3.33
C ALA A 122 2.74 -3.67 4.19
N ALA A 123 3.75 -2.99 3.65
CA ALA A 123 4.95 -2.65 4.40
C ALA A 123 4.65 -1.72 5.56
N THR A 124 3.80 -0.71 5.37
CA THR A 124 3.43 0.24 6.43
C THR A 124 2.79 -0.47 7.61
N GLY A 125 1.81 -1.33 7.35
CA GLY A 125 1.13 -2.08 8.40
C GLY A 125 2.06 -3.05 9.12
N ALA A 126 2.86 -3.80 8.37
CA ALA A 126 3.82 -4.74 8.95
C ALA A 126 4.88 -4.02 9.81
N LEU A 127 5.45 -2.93 9.30
CA LEU A 127 6.40 -2.10 10.05
C LEU A 127 5.75 -1.47 11.29
N SER A 128 4.48 -1.06 11.22
CA SER A 128 3.76 -0.53 12.37
C SER A 128 3.77 -1.54 13.52
N ASN A 129 3.42 -2.79 13.25
CA ASN A 129 3.39 -3.84 14.27
C ASN A 129 4.78 -4.31 14.70
N VAL A 130 5.78 -4.29 13.82
CA VAL A 130 7.17 -4.60 14.19
C VAL A 130 7.71 -3.55 15.17
N ILE A 131 7.54 -2.27 14.84
CA ILE A 131 7.99 -1.15 15.68
C ILE A 131 7.23 -1.17 17.00
N TRP A 132 5.90 -1.31 16.95
CA TRP A 132 5.08 -1.40 18.15
C TRP A 132 5.49 -2.59 19.04
N GLY A 133 5.81 -3.71 18.41
CA GLY A 133 6.25 -4.95 19.04
C GLY A 133 7.53 -4.81 19.84
N ILE A 134 8.54 -4.19 19.23
CA ILE A 134 9.85 -4.01 19.84
C ILE A 134 9.83 -2.89 20.89
N SER A 135 8.98 -1.87 20.73
CA SER A 135 9.01 -0.68 21.58
C SER A 135 8.04 -0.70 22.76
N ILE A 136 6.86 -1.31 22.63
CA ILE A 136 5.79 -1.17 23.65
C ILE A 136 5.19 -2.52 24.01
N SER A 137 4.79 -3.33 23.03
CA SER A 137 4.03 -4.56 23.29
C SER A 137 4.43 -5.68 22.35
N PRO A 138 5.30 -6.62 22.78
CA PRO A 138 5.75 -7.76 21.98
C PRO A 138 4.62 -8.61 21.39
N ALA A 139 3.45 -8.60 22.03
CA ALA A 139 2.25 -9.27 21.55
C ALA A 139 1.77 -8.78 20.18
N SER A 140 2.18 -7.59 19.72
CA SER A 140 1.82 -7.06 18.39
C SER A 140 2.62 -7.67 17.23
N LEU A 141 3.79 -8.24 17.50
CA LEU A 141 4.70 -8.79 16.48
C LEU A 141 4.03 -9.82 15.55
N PRO A 142 3.34 -10.86 16.05
CA PRO A 142 2.74 -11.88 15.20
C PRO A 142 1.65 -11.31 14.28
N PHE A 143 0.92 -10.29 14.74
CA PHE A 143 -0.15 -9.64 13.97
C PHE A 143 0.36 -8.78 12.81
N SER A 144 1.68 -8.63 12.63
CA SER A 144 2.27 -7.99 11.45
C SER A 144 1.76 -8.61 10.14
N THR A 145 1.53 -9.92 10.12
CA THR A 145 0.91 -10.63 8.98
C THR A 145 -0.50 -10.15 8.70
N THR A 146 -1.32 -9.94 9.74
CA THR A 146 -2.68 -9.39 9.59
C THR A 146 -2.61 -7.99 8.99
N GLN A 147 -1.68 -7.14 9.44
CA GLN A 147 -1.48 -5.79 8.89
C GLN A 147 -0.96 -5.79 7.44
N VAL A 148 -0.14 -6.76 7.05
CA VAL A 148 0.22 -6.99 5.64
C VAL A 148 -1.04 -7.17 4.80
N VAL A 149 -1.93 -8.08 5.21
CA VAL A 149 -3.17 -8.38 4.47
C VAL A 149 -4.06 -7.14 4.38
N ILE A 150 -4.22 -6.40 5.47
CA ILE A 150 -5.00 -5.15 5.50
C ILE A 150 -4.44 -4.13 4.50
N GLY A 151 -3.13 -3.90 4.52
CA GLY A 151 -2.47 -2.95 3.62
C GLY A 151 -2.53 -3.37 2.15
N LEU A 152 -2.36 -4.66 1.86
CA LEU A 152 -2.51 -5.22 0.51
C LEU A 152 -3.92 -4.98 -0.03
N LEU A 153 -4.94 -5.32 0.76
CA LEU A 153 -6.34 -5.17 0.38
C LEU A 153 -6.73 -3.71 0.21
N ALA A 154 -6.29 -2.81 1.10
CA ALA A 154 -6.53 -1.38 0.96
C ALA A 154 -6.02 -0.83 -0.38
N GLY A 155 -4.79 -1.19 -0.78
CA GLY A 155 -4.25 -0.80 -2.08
C GLY A 155 -4.95 -1.47 -3.25
N LEU A 156 -5.41 -2.72 -3.10
CA LEU A 156 -6.11 -3.44 -4.16
C LEU A 156 -7.51 -2.85 -4.40
N PHE A 157 -8.24 -2.54 -3.35
CA PHE A 157 -9.52 -1.84 -3.42
C PHE A 157 -9.37 -0.45 -4.03
N ALA A 158 -8.31 0.27 -3.70
CA ALA A 158 -7.98 1.55 -4.33
C ALA A 158 -7.68 1.39 -5.83
N ARG A 159 -6.92 0.36 -6.23
CA ARG A 159 -6.63 0.02 -7.63
C ARG A 159 -7.90 -0.23 -8.45
N TYR A 160 -8.87 -0.94 -7.86
CA TYR A 160 -10.16 -1.23 -8.50
C TYR A 160 -11.19 -0.10 -8.35
N GLY A 161 -10.87 0.96 -7.61
CA GLY A 161 -11.70 2.16 -7.48
C GLY A 161 -12.83 2.05 -6.45
N TRP A 162 -12.77 1.09 -5.53
CA TRP A 162 -13.74 0.95 -4.43
C TRP A 162 -13.63 2.10 -3.42
N THR A 163 -12.51 2.81 -3.37
CA THR A 163 -12.30 3.94 -2.47
C THR A 163 -12.86 5.27 -2.98
N ARG A 164 -13.41 5.30 -4.20
CA ARG A 164 -13.96 6.51 -4.83
C ARG A 164 -15.24 7.00 -4.16
N ARG A 165 -16.05 6.10 -3.61
CA ARG A 165 -17.27 6.43 -2.84
C ARG A 165 -17.08 5.99 -1.40
N ILE A 166 -17.63 6.76 -0.46
CA ILE A 166 -17.51 6.47 0.98
C ILE A 166 -18.14 5.10 1.28
N LEU A 167 -19.34 4.83 0.76
CA LEU A 167 -20.02 3.56 1.00
C LEU A 167 -19.21 2.34 0.51
N THR A 168 -18.64 2.41 -0.70
CA THR A 168 -17.82 1.31 -1.24
C THR A 168 -16.48 1.17 -0.50
N ALA A 169 -15.96 2.25 0.08
CA ALA A 169 -14.79 2.21 0.94
C ALA A 169 -15.10 1.55 2.30
N VAL A 170 -16.26 1.85 2.89
CA VAL A 170 -16.74 1.20 4.12
C VAL A 170 -16.93 -0.30 3.89
N ILE A 171 -17.54 -0.69 2.77
CA ILE A 171 -17.70 -2.10 2.38
C ILE A 171 -16.32 -2.76 2.16
N ALA A 172 -15.40 -2.09 1.47
CA ALA A 172 -14.02 -2.56 1.33
C ALA A 172 -13.35 -2.79 2.69
N GLY A 173 -13.58 -1.88 3.65
CA GLY A 173 -13.15 -2.03 5.02
C GLY A 173 -13.75 -3.26 5.69
N ALA A 174 -15.06 -3.46 5.62
CA ALA A 174 -15.72 -4.62 6.20
C ALA A 174 -15.19 -5.95 5.63
N VAL A 175 -15.02 -6.04 4.30
CA VAL A 175 -14.42 -7.22 3.64
C VAL A 175 -12.98 -7.43 4.09
N THR A 176 -12.21 -6.33 4.23
CA THR A 176 -10.85 -6.39 4.76
C THR A 176 -10.83 -6.88 6.21
N GLY A 177 -11.82 -6.50 7.02
CA GLY A 177 -11.96 -6.96 8.39
C GLY A 177 -12.30 -8.45 8.50
N VAL A 178 -13.13 -8.99 7.60
CA VAL A 178 -13.35 -10.45 7.53
C VAL A 178 -12.04 -11.19 7.22
N ALA A 179 -11.28 -10.70 6.24
CA ALA A 179 -9.97 -11.28 5.93
C ALA A 179 -8.99 -11.16 7.11
N ALA A 180 -9.01 -10.02 7.80
CA ALA A 180 -8.19 -9.79 8.98
C ALA A 180 -8.53 -10.77 10.12
N ALA A 181 -9.82 -10.97 10.41
CA ALA A 181 -10.31 -11.91 11.42
C ALA A 181 -9.89 -13.34 11.15
N VAL A 182 -10.02 -13.78 9.90
CA VAL A 182 -9.65 -15.13 9.47
C VAL A 182 -8.16 -15.36 9.70
N VAL A 183 -7.31 -14.37 9.41
CA VAL A 183 -5.85 -14.43 9.57
C VAL A 183 -5.41 -14.26 11.02
N SER A 184 -6.05 -13.37 11.79
CA SER A 184 -5.70 -13.05 13.18
C SER A 184 -6.19 -14.11 14.17
N GLY A 185 -7.27 -14.83 13.87
CA GLY A 185 -7.87 -15.83 14.74
C GLY A 185 -6.89 -16.92 15.22
N PRO A 186 -6.17 -17.62 14.32
CA PRO A 186 -5.18 -18.62 14.73
C PRO A 186 -4.03 -18.03 15.52
N ILE A 187 -3.61 -16.79 15.22
CA ILE A 187 -2.59 -16.09 16.00
C ILE A 187 -3.09 -15.91 17.44
N SER A 188 -4.30 -15.37 17.61
CA SER A 188 -4.92 -15.18 18.92
C SER A 188 -5.06 -16.50 19.69
N ALA A 189 -5.55 -17.56 19.03
CA ALA A 189 -5.80 -18.85 19.66
C ALA A 189 -4.51 -19.57 20.08
N PHE A 190 -3.54 -19.72 19.16
CA PHE A 190 -2.35 -20.52 19.42
C PHE A 190 -1.25 -19.77 20.17
N VAL A 191 -1.08 -18.47 19.91
CA VAL A 191 -0.01 -17.68 20.56
C VAL A 191 -0.46 -17.12 21.91
N PHE A 192 -1.74 -16.74 22.02
CA PHE A 192 -2.26 -16.02 23.18
C PHE A 192 -3.39 -16.77 23.93
N GLY A 193 -3.74 -17.99 23.51
CA GLY A 193 -4.81 -18.75 24.16
C GLY A 193 -6.20 -18.09 24.06
N GLY A 194 -6.41 -17.21 23.07
CA GLY A 194 -7.63 -16.40 22.94
C GLY A 194 -7.61 -15.09 23.73
N ALA A 195 -6.55 -14.82 24.50
CA ALA A 195 -6.38 -13.54 25.16
C ALA A 195 -6.08 -12.42 24.15
N ASN A 196 -6.60 -11.22 24.42
CA ASN A 196 -6.42 -10.03 23.60
C ASN A 196 -5.95 -8.85 24.44
N ALA A 197 -5.26 -7.91 23.79
CA ALA A 197 -4.70 -6.72 24.46
C ALA A 197 -5.76 -5.79 25.08
N SER A 198 -6.98 -5.76 24.55
CA SER A 198 -8.10 -5.03 25.16
C SER A 198 -9.02 -5.97 25.94
N ALA A 199 -9.51 -5.50 27.10
CA ALA A 199 -10.52 -6.20 27.88
C ALA A 199 -11.80 -6.49 27.07
N GLY A 200 -12.28 -5.54 26.25
CA GLY A 200 -13.49 -5.72 25.43
C GLY A 200 -13.40 -6.91 24.46
N ARG A 201 -12.28 -7.07 23.74
CA ARG A 201 -12.06 -8.23 22.85
C ARG A 201 -11.94 -9.54 23.62
N SER A 202 -11.19 -9.55 24.72
CA SER A 202 -11.06 -10.75 25.57
C SER A 202 -12.40 -11.20 26.15
N ALA A 203 -13.28 -10.25 26.53
CA ALA A 203 -14.62 -10.55 27.01
C ALA A 203 -15.47 -11.25 25.93
N ILE A 204 -15.39 -10.81 24.68
CA ILE A 204 -16.12 -11.46 23.57
C ILE A 204 -15.62 -12.90 23.36
N VAL A 205 -14.31 -13.14 23.39
CA VAL A 205 -13.76 -14.51 23.31
C VAL A 205 -14.27 -15.36 24.48
N ALA A 206 -14.23 -14.84 25.70
CA ALA A 206 -14.71 -15.55 26.88
C ALA A 206 -16.20 -15.88 26.80
N ILE A 207 -17.03 -14.99 26.25
CA ILE A 207 -18.46 -15.28 25.98
C ILE A 207 -18.60 -16.47 25.03
N PHE A 208 -17.87 -16.50 23.91
CA PHE A 208 -17.93 -17.64 22.99
C PHE A 208 -17.43 -18.94 23.61
N GLN A 209 -16.38 -18.88 24.45
CA GLN A 209 -15.92 -20.04 25.21
C GLN A 209 -16.95 -20.53 26.23
N ALA A 210 -17.65 -19.61 26.91
CA ALA A 210 -18.74 -19.94 27.82
C ALA A 210 -19.93 -20.59 27.10
N LEU A 211 -20.10 -20.32 25.81
CA LEU A 211 -21.06 -21.00 24.93
C LEU A 211 -20.56 -22.36 24.43
N GLY A 212 -19.42 -22.85 24.91
CA GLY A 212 -18.85 -24.16 24.57
C GLY A 212 -18.03 -24.17 23.28
N ILE A 213 -17.70 -23.01 22.70
CA ILE A 213 -16.87 -22.92 21.50
C ILE A 213 -15.40 -23.07 21.90
N ASP A 214 -14.65 -23.87 21.15
CA ASP A 214 -13.21 -24.05 21.36
C ASP A 214 -12.43 -22.73 21.18
N THR A 215 -11.21 -22.66 21.73
CA THR A 215 -10.40 -21.42 21.72
C THR A 215 -10.16 -20.86 20.32
N LEU A 216 -9.94 -21.74 19.34
CA LEU A 216 -9.76 -21.34 17.95
C LEU A 216 -11.04 -20.76 17.34
N GLY A 217 -12.17 -21.44 17.51
CA GLY A 217 -13.47 -20.97 17.02
C GLY A 217 -13.89 -19.66 17.71
N ALA A 218 -13.69 -19.56 19.02
CA ALA A 218 -14.00 -18.36 19.80
C ALA A 218 -13.17 -17.14 19.36
N ALA A 219 -11.87 -17.33 19.10
CA ALA A 219 -11.00 -16.28 18.58
C ALA A 219 -11.40 -15.82 17.17
N ILE A 220 -11.72 -16.75 16.27
CA ILE A 220 -12.18 -16.43 14.91
C ILE A 220 -13.53 -15.70 14.95
N LEU A 221 -14.49 -16.18 15.75
CA LEU A 221 -15.81 -15.54 15.88
C LEU A 221 -15.73 -14.15 16.52
N GLN A 222 -14.86 -13.96 17.50
CA GLN A 222 -14.58 -12.63 18.03
C GLN A 222 -14.06 -11.71 16.93
N GLY A 223 -13.08 -12.16 16.16
CA GLY A 223 -12.56 -11.41 15.01
C GLY A 223 -13.65 -11.08 14.00
N LEU A 224 -14.49 -12.05 13.62
CA LEU A 224 -15.57 -11.85 12.65
C LEU A 224 -16.66 -10.90 13.14
N THR A 225 -16.82 -10.74 14.45
CA THR A 225 -17.77 -9.80 15.05
C THR A 225 -17.21 -8.38 15.06
N VAL A 226 -15.91 -8.24 15.34
CA VAL A 226 -15.25 -6.96 15.62
C VAL A 226 -14.51 -6.40 14.42
N ASP A 227 -13.67 -7.19 13.76
CA ASP A 227 -12.73 -6.73 12.73
C ASP A 227 -13.46 -6.12 11.52
N PRO A 228 -14.60 -6.65 11.02
CA PRO A 228 -15.34 -6.00 9.94
C PRO A 228 -15.77 -4.58 10.30
N LEU A 229 -16.26 -4.36 11.53
CA LEU A 229 -16.65 -3.05 12.01
C LEU A 229 -15.42 -2.14 12.17
N ASP A 230 -14.36 -2.65 12.79
CA ASP A 230 -13.10 -1.92 12.97
C ASP A 230 -12.51 -1.44 11.65
N LYS A 231 -12.41 -2.33 10.65
CA LYS A 231 -11.83 -2.00 9.35
C LYS A 231 -12.76 -1.16 8.49
N ALA A 232 -14.09 -1.29 8.64
CA ALA A 232 -15.03 -0.35 8.06
C ALA A 232 -14.79 1.08 8.57
N ILE A 233 -14.60 1.25 9.89
CA ILE A 233 -14.26 2.55 10.50
C ILE A 233 -12.88 3.03 10.05
N ALA A 234 -11.86 2.17 10.05
CA ALA A 234 -10.52 2.55 9.64
C ALA A 234 -10.48 3.03 8.17
N PHE A 235 -11.19 2.36 7.28
CA PHE A 235 -11.34 2.79 5.88
C PHE A 235 -12.11 4.11 5.78
N LEU A 236 -13.22 4.26 6.51
CA LEU A 236 -13.97 5.51 6.53
C LEU A 236 -13.08 6.69 6.94
N VAL A 237 -12.40 6.56 8.09
CA VAL A 237 -11.52 7.60 8.64
C VAL A 237 -10.37 7.90 7.66
N ALA A 238 -9.72 6.88 7.11
CA ALA A 238 -8.66 7.06 6.13
C ALA A 238 -9.15 7.84 4.90
N ILE A 239 -10.31 7.48 4.34
CA ILE A 239 -10.86 8.19 3.17
C ILE A 239 -11.29 9.62 3.50
N VAL A 240 -11.86 9.87 4.67
CA VAL A 240 -12.20 11.23 5.11
C VAL A 240 -10.95 12.09 5.23
N ILE A 241 -9.88 11.59 5.87
CA ILE A 241 -8.59 12.27 5.97
C ILE A 241 -8.05 12.58 4.57
N LEU A 242 -8.06 11.60 3.65
CA LEU A 242 -7.54 11.79 2.29
C LEU A 242 -8.33 12.82 1.48
N ARG A 243 -9.64 12.93 1.70
CA ARG A 243 -10.49 13.94 1.05
C ARG A 243 -10.30 15.33 1.62
N ALA A 244 -9.92 15.43 2.89
CA ALA A 244 -9.59 16.71 3.52
C ALA A 244 -8.24 17.26 3.05
N LEU A 245 -7.34 16.40 2.55
CA LEU A 245 -6.02 16.83 2.06
C LEU A 245 -6.14 17.53 0.68
N PRO A 246 -5.31 18.58 0.42
CA PRO A 246 -5.27 19.23 -0.88
C PRO A 246 -4.92 18.25 -2.01
N MET A 247 -5.57 18.38 -3.18
CA MET A 247 -5.34 17.47 -4.33
C MET A 247 -3.86 17.31 -4.72
N ARG A 248 -3.07 18.38 -4.54
CA ARG A 248 -1.60 18.39 -4.75
C ARG A 248 -0.86 17.33 -3.94
N PHE A 249 -1.38 16.92 -2.77
CA PHE A 249 -0.76 15.89 -1.94
C PHE A 249 -0.89 14.51 -2.60
N SER A 250 -2.12 14.12 -2.97
CA SER A 250 -2.40 12.84 -3.63
C SER A 250 -1.73 12.73 -5.00
N GLN A 251 -1.52 13.85 -5.70
CA GLN A 251 -0.83 13.87 -6.99
C GLN A 251 0.68 13.56 -6.90
N ARG A 252 1.30 13.64 -5.71
CA ARG A 252 2.71 13.24 -5.49
C ARG A 252 2.93 11.74 -5.58
N PHE A 253 1.86 10.95 -5.54
CA PHE A 253 1.92 9.49 -5.60
C PHE A 253 1.58 9.01 -7.02
N PRO A 254 2.53 8.34 -7.72
CA PRO A 254 2.27 7.80 -9.04
C PRO A 254 1.08 6.83 -9.07
N PHE A 255 0.93 6.01 -8.02
CA PHE A 255 -0.15 5.04 -7.92
C PHE A 255 -1.54 5.71 -7.88
N ALA A 256 -1.72 6.73 -7.04
CA ALA A 256 -2.98 7.46 -6.91
C ALA A 256 -3.38 8.16 -8.22
N ARG A 257 -2.40 8.68 -8.97
CA ARG A 257 -2.60 9.27 -10.30
C ARG A 257 -3.05 8.23 -11.32
N THR A 258 -2.34 7.13 -11.45
CA THR A 258 -2.62 6.10 -12.46
C THR A 258 -4.00 5.45 -12.26
N HIS A 259 -4.43 5.24 -11.02
CA HIS A 259 -5.66 4.51 -10.72
C HIS A 259 -6.87 5.42 -10.42
N SER A 260 -6.72 6.74 -10.54
CA SER A 260 -7.78 7.74 -10.28
C SER A 260 -8.57 7.42 -9.00
N VAL A 261 -7.83 7.27 -7.90
CA VAL A 261 -8.35 6.75 -6.60
C VAL A 261 -9.49 7.63 -6.04
N PHE A 262 -9.50 8.93 -6.38
CA PHE A 262 -10.50 9.90 -5.89
C PHE A 262 -11.47 10.41 -6.95
N SER A 263 -11.30 10.07 -8.23
CA SER A 263 -12.18 10.56 -9.31
C SER A 263 -13.19 9.48 -9.70
N PRO A 264 -14.50 9.79 -9.76
CA PRO A 264 -15.46 8.92 -10.44
C PRO A 264 -14.98 8.69 -11.88
N ARG A 265 -14.96 7.45 -12.37
CA ARG A 265 -14.68 7.16 -13.78
C ARG A 265 -15.77 7.79 -14.65
N THR A 266 -15.60 9.03 -15.07
CA THR A 266 -16.34 9.56 -16.21
C THR A 266 -15.71 8.93 -17.44
N ARG A 267 -16.36 7.91 -18.01
CA ARG A 267 -15.95 7.31 -19.29
C ARG A 267 -15.97 8.39 -20.36
N SER A 268 -14.88 8.50 -21.11
CA SER A 268 -14.78 9.27 -22.34
C SER A 268 -15.77 8.73 -23.36
N VAL A 269 -16.86 9.46 -23.61
CA VAL A 269 -17.78 9.19 -24.74
C VAL A 269 -17.51 10.10 -25.94
N LEU A 270 -16.54 11.02 -25.89
CA LEU A 270 -16.29 11.96 -27.01
C LEU A 270 -14.81 12.00 -27.46
N ARG A 271 -14.25 10.85 -27.83
CA ARG A 271 -13.06 10.78 -28.68
C ARG A 271 -13.27 9.73 -29.76
N GLY A 272 -14.21 10.03 -30.66
CA GLY A 272 -14.47 9.24 -31.86
C GLY A 272 -15.37 10.04 -32.79
N GLY A 273 -14.80 10.58 -33.85
CA GLY A 273 -15.57 11.18 -34.96
C GLY A 273 -15.33 12.67 -35.18
N ALA A 274 -14.17 13.01 -35.76
CA ALA A 274 -14.06 14.00 -36.84
C ALA A 274 -12.56 14.13 -37.20
N ARG A 275 -12.10 13.36 -38.19
CA ARG A 275 -10.98 13.77 -39.04
C ARG A 275 -11.60 14.49 -40.25
N PRO A 276 -10.99 15.57 -40.78
CA PRO A 276 -11.50 16.24 -41.98
C PRO A 276 -11.34 15.32 -43.19
N ALA A 277 -12.33 15.34 -44.08
CA ALA A 277 -12.31 14.61 -45.33
C ALA A 277 -11.23 15.18 -46.26
N GLU A 278 -10.29 14.33 -46.68
CA GLU A 278 -9.49 14.52 -47.88
C GLU A 278 -10.38 14.22 -49.09
N GLY A 279 -10.48 15.18 -50.00
CA GLY A 279 -11.06 14.99 -51.34
C GLY A 279 -10.00 15.37 -52.36
N GLU A 280 -9.46 14.37 -53.06
CA GLU A 280 -8.58 14.52 -54.21
C GLU A 280 -9.37 15.01 -55.44
N GLY A 281 -8.75 15.88 -56.24
CA GLY A 281 -9.30 16.41 -57.49
C GLY A 281 -8.26 17.16 -58.33
N VAL A 282 -7.43 16.38 -59.02
CA VAL A 282 -6.52 16.65 -60.16
C VAL A 282 -6.79 17.93 -61.00
N LEU A 283 -5.73 18.69 -61.34
CA LEU A 283 -5.40 19.13 -62.72
C LEU A 283 -4.08 19.94 -62.86
N ALA A 284 -3.12 19.32 -63.55
CA ALA A 284 -2.16 19.86 -64.54
C ALA A 284 -1.26 21.08 -64.26
N SER A 285 0.06 20.84 -64.26
CA SER A 285 1.12 21.80 -64.65
C SER A 285 1.17 21.97 -66.18
N PRO A 286 1.66 23.09 -66.75
CA PRO A 286 3.11 23.23 -67.00
C PRO A 286 3.71 24.68 -66.92
N ASP A 287 5.01 24.74 -66.61
CA ASP A 287 5.98 25.87 -66.78
C ASP A 287 6.20 26.17 -68.30
N PRO A 288 6.66 27.35 -68.85
CA PRO A 288 7.80 28.16 -68.40
C PRO A 288 7.84 29.70 -68.70
N ARG A 289 8.80 30.38 -68.05
CA ARG A 289 9.56 31.60 -68.42
C ARG A 289 9.05 32.51 -69.57
N SER A 290 8.82 33.80 -69.28
CA SER A 290 9.27 35.01 -70.04
C SER A 290 8.67 36.26 -69.35
N GLN A 291 9.41 37.22 -68.77
CA GLN A 291 10.06 38.43 -69.31
C GLN A 291 10.28 39.34 -68.06
N GLY A 292 11.32 40.14 -67.80
CA GLY A 292 12.44 40.67 -68.58
C GLY A 292 12.68 42.14 -68.18
N ALA A 293 13.92 42.50 -67.80
CA ALA A 293 14.56 43.84 -67.75
C ALA A 293 14.10 44.88 -66.69
N GLY A 294 14.96 45.73 -66.08
CA GLY A 294 16.41 45.95 -66.17
C GLY A 294 16.87 47.17 -65.32
N ALA A 295 18.19 47.28 -65.08
CA ALA A 295 19.04 48.49 -64.88
C ALA A 295 18.71 49.49 -63.72
N THR A 296 19.61 50.13 -62.95
CA THR A 296 21.06 50.45 -63.03
C THR A 296 21.53 51.21 -61.76
N ARG A 297 22.84 51.10 -61.43
CA ARG A 297 23.80 52.07 -60.80
C ARG A 297 23.46 52.70 -59.43
N GLY A 298 24.39 52.92 -58.48
CA GLY A 298 25.85 52.77 -58.40
C GLY A 298 26.42 53.74 -57.33
N ASP A 299 27.52 53.36 -56.67
CA ASP A 299 28.56 54.20 -55.99
C ASP A 299 28.14 55.20 -54.88
N ALA A 300 28.93 55.56 -53.85
CA ALA A 300 30.29 55.25 -53.39
C ALA A 300 30.50 55.90 -51.98
N ARG A 301 31.39 55.29 -51.18
CA ARG A 301 32.48 55.89 -50.35
C ARG A 301 32.17 56.86 -49.20
N ASP A 302 32.66 56.53 -47.98
CA ASP A 302 33.81 57.13 -47.24
C ASP A 302 33.43 58.47 -46.57
N ALA A 303 33.82 58.89 -45.37
CA ALA A 303 34.86 58.51 -44.40
C ALA A 303 34.53 59.18 -43.03
N ASP A 304 35.39 58.86 -42.06
CA ASP A 304 35.79 59.64 -40.87
C ASP A 304 35.05 59.47 -39.53
N GLY A 305 35.85 58.98 -38.56
CA GLY A 305 35.60 59.00 -37.12
C GLY A 305 35.87 60.38 -36.49
N PRO A 306 36.25 60.51 -35.19
CA PRO A 306 37.23 59.65 -34.51
C PRO A 306 36.84 59.19 -33.09
N ALA A 307 37.77 58.42 -32.53
CA ALA A 307 37.84 57.81 -31.21
C ALA A 307 38.28 58.76 -30.08
N GLU A 308 38.01 58.36 -28.83
CA GLU A 308 38.82 58.46 -27.58
C GLU A 308 37.86 58.45 -26.37
N GLY A 309 38.10 57.80 -25.22
CA GLY A 309 39.21 57.01 -24.69
C GLY A 309 39.07 56.80 -23.16
N GLY A 310 39.77 55.80 -22.59
CA GLY A 310 40.18 55.71 -21.16
C GLY A 310 39.19 55.04 -20.19
N ARG A 311 39.35 53.76 -19.79
CA ARG A 311 40.18 53.24 -18.67
C ARG A 311 40.08 54.01 -17.35
N SER A 312 39.43 53.40 -16.36
CA SER A 312 39.88 53.19 -14.97
C SER A 312 39.20 51.93 -14.45
#